data_AF-A0A265N6S1-F1
#
_entry.id   AF-A0A265N6S1-F1
#
_cell.length_a   1.000
_cell.length_b   1.000
_cell.length_c   1.000
_cell.angle_alpha   90.00
_cell.angle_beta   90.00
_cell.angle_gamma   90.00
#
_symmetry.space_group_name_H-M   'P 1'
#
loop_
_entity.id
_entity.type
_entity.pdbx_description
1 polymer ?
#
loop_
_entity_poly.entity_id
_entity_poly.type
_entity_poly.pdbx_seq_one_letter_code
_entity_poly.pdbx_strand_id
1 'polypeptide(L)' 'MEERTLKLLYIQLIMIAVIWTGMAFFFSEMNTASKAIFYIVTSWLLFLIVIVLKSLFQKKDRN' A
#
# COMPACT_ATOMS: atom_id res chain seq x y z
N MET A 1 -6.65 -19.08 0.10
CA MET A 1 -6.76 -17.72 -0.45
C MET A 1 -6.83 -17.87 -1.96
N GLU A 2 -7.99 -17.64 -2.58
CA GLU A 2 -8.15 -17.79 -4.04
C GLU A 2 -7.09 -16.96 -4.77
N GLU A 3 -6.44 -17.51 -5.80
CA GLU A 3 -5.46 -16.79 -6.64
C GLU A 3 -5.97 -15.41 -7.10
N ARG A 4 -7.28 -15.29 -7.30
CA ARG A 4 -7.97 -14.06 -7.69
C ARG A 4 -7.86 -12.97 -6.62
N THR A 5 -8.00 -13.31 -5.34
CA THR A 5 -7.89 -12.34 -4.24
C THR A 5 -6.49 -11.75 -4.09
N LEU A 6 -5.44 -12.57 -4.29
CA LEU A 6 -4.06 -12.08 -4.28
C LEU A 6 -3.78 -11.13 -5.44
N LYS A 7 -4.24 -11.46 -6.65
CA LYS A 7 -4.09 -10.57 -7.82
C LYS A 7 -4.74 -9.20 -7.59
N LEU A 8 -5.94 -9.17 -7.00
CA LEU A 8 -6.61 -7.91 -6.65
C LEU A 8 -5.82 -7.10 -5.61
N LEU A 9 -5.26 -7.77 -4.59
CA LEU A 9 -4.39 -7.15 -3.58
C LEU A 9 -3.15 -6.50 -4.20
N TYR A 10 -2.48 -7.17 -5.14
CA TYR A 10 -1.32 -6.61 -5.84
C TYR A 10 -1.68 -5.39 -6.69
N ILE A 11 -2.77 -5.47 -7.47
CA ILE A 11 -3.24 -4.35 -8.29
C ILE A 11 -3.59 -3.15 -7.42
N GLN A 12 -4.29 -3.38 -6.31
CA GLN A 12 -4.63 -2.34 -5.35
C GLN A 12 -3.37 -1.71 -4.74
N LEU A 13 -2.39 -2.53 -4.34
CA LEU A 13 -1.14 -2.04 -3.77
C LEU A 13 -0.38 -1.15 -4.77
N ILE A 14 -0.28 -1.57 -6.04
CA ILE A 14 0.39 -0.81 -7.10
C ILE A 14 -0.34 0.51 -7.35
N MET A 15 -1.67 0.49 -7.51
CA MET A 15 -2.45 1.71 -7.75
C MET A 15 -2.31 2.71 -6.61
N ILE A 16 -2.44 2.25 -5.35
CA ILE A 16 -2.29 3.13 -4.18
C ILE A 16 -0.86 3.65 -4.10
N ALA A 17 0.17 2.84 -4.39
CA ALA A 17 1.56 3.28 -4.39
C ALA A 17 1.83 4.39 -5.44
N VAL A 18 1.24 4.30 -6.63
CA VAL A 18 1.34 5.35 -7.67
C VAL A 18 0.69 6.64 -7.20
N ILE A 19 -0.55 6.58 -6.71
CA ILE A 19 -1.27 7.75 -6.19
C ILE A 19 -0.50 8.36 -5.01
N TRP A 20 -0.02 7.53 -4.09
CA TRP A 20 0.77 7.95 -2.94
C TRP A 20 2.08 8.60 -3.36
N THR A 21 2.77 8.11 -4.40
CA THR A 21 4.00 8.73 -4.93
C THR A 21 3.71 10.12 -5.47
N GLY A 22 2.59 10.30 -6.19
CA GLY A 22 2.12 11.62 -6.60
C GLY A 22 1.89 12.54 -5.41
N MET A 23 1.18 12.07 -4.39
CA MET A 23 0.97 12.84 -3.16
C MET A 23 2.29 13.18 -2.43
N ALA A 24 3.23 12.24 -2.38
CA ALA A 24 4.52 12.43 -1.73
C ALA A 24 5.35 13.52 -2.40
N PHE A 25 5.25 13.66 -3.73
CA PHE A 25 5.94 14.70 -4.48
C PHE A 25 5.45 16.12 -4.11
N PHE A 26 4.15 16.27 -3.85
CA PHE A 26 3.55 17.55 -3.45
C PHE A 26 3.47 17.75 -1.92
N PHE A 27 4.10 16.87 -1.13
CA PHE A 27 3.96 16.89 0.34
C PHE A 27 4.38 18.22 0.99
N SER A 28 5.38 18.90 0.44
CA SER A 28 5.84 20.21 0.90
C SER A 28 4.78 21.30 0.76
N GLU A 29 3.95 21.21 -0.28
CA GLU A 29 2.92 22.20 -0.64
C GLU A 29 1.56 21.92 0.02
N MET A 30 1.43 20.79 0.72
CA MET A 30 0.17 20.39 1.34
C MET A 30 -0.16 21.20 2.60
N ASN A 31 -1.44 21.58 2.69
CA ASN A 31 -2.02 22.14 3.91
C ASN A 31 -2.17 21.07 5.01
N THR A 32 -2.54 21.48 6.22
CA THR A 32 -2.67 20.59 7.39
C THR A 32 -3.64 19.44 7.17
N ALA A 33 -4.78 19.68 6.52
CA ALA A 33 -5.79 18.64 6.27
C ALA A 33 -5.29 17.61 5.24
N SER A 34 -4.65 18.06 4.16
CA SER A 34 -4.05 17.20 3.14
C SER A 34 -2.92 16.35 3.72
N LYS A 35 -2.09 16.91 4.62
CA LYS A 35 -1.06 16.14 5.33
C LYS A 35 -1.65 15.06 6.24
N ALA A 36 -2.76 15.33 6.92
CA ALA A 36 -3.44 14.30 7.71
C ALA A 36 -3.93 13.13 6.83
N ILE A 37 -4.51 13.42 5.67
CA ILE A 37 -4.91 12.40 4.68
C ILE A 37 -3.68 11.63 4.20
N PHE A 38 -2.57 12.31 3.89
CA PHE A 38 -1.33 11.66 3.48
C PHE A 38 -0.85 10.66 4.53
N TYR A 39 -0.87 10.99 5.82
CA TYR A 39 -0.47 10.06 6.88
C TYR A 39 -1.42 8.87 7.02
N ILE A 40 -2.73 9.07 6.87
CA ILE A 40 -3.72 7.98 6.88
C ILE A 40 -3.47 7.02 5.71
N VAL A 41 -3.30 7.55 4.49
CA VAL A 41 -3.02 6.75 3.30
C VAL A 41 -1.67 6.04 3.41
N THR A 42 -0.65 6.71 3.96
CA THR A 42 0.67 6.10 4.21
C THR A 42 0.55 4.93 5.20
N SER A 43 -0.21 5.09 6.28
CA SER A 43 -0.44 4.04 7.26
C SER A 43 -1.15 2.83 6.64
N TRP A 44 -2.15 3.10 5.79
CA TRP A 44 -2.87 2.05 5.06
C TRP A 44 -1.97 1.34 4.04
N LEU A 45 -1.14 2.08 3.30
CA LEU A 45 -0.19 1.53 2.33
C LEU A 45 0.81 0.59 3.03
N LEU A 46 1.41 1.02 4.14
CA LEU A 46 2.33 0.20 4.93
C LEU A 46 1.67 -1.09 5.42
N PHE A 47 0.42 -1.00 5.88
CA PHE A 47 -0.34 -2.17 6.30
C PHE A 47 -0.54 -3.19 5.15
N LEU A 48 -0.90 -2.72 3.96
CA LEU A 48 -1.03 -3.58 2.77
C LEU A 48 0.30 -4.22 2.39
N ILE A 49 1.41 -3.48 2.45
CA ILE A 49 2.76 -4.02 2.21
C ILE A 49 3.05 -5.17 3.17
N VAL A 50 2.79 -4.99 4.47
CA VAL A 50 3.04 -6.03 5.49
C VAL A 50 2.22 -7.29 5.21
N ILE A 51 0.94 -7.16 4.83
CA ILE A 51 0.10 -8.31 4.47
C ILE A 51 0.68 -9.08 3.27
N VAL A 52 1.06 -8.35 2.22
CA VAL A 52 1.63 -8.96 1.01
C VAL A 52 2.96 -9.65 1.31
N LEU A 53 3.85 -9.00 2.06
CA LEU A 53 5.12 -9.60 2.49
C LEU A 53 4.90 -10.85 3.35
N LYS A 54 3.98 -10.79 4.31
CA LYS A 54 3.62 -11.96 5.13
C LYS A 54 3.09 -13.11 4.27
N SER A 55 2.24 -12.82 3.29
CA SER A 55 1.72 -13.83 2.36
C SER A 55 2.82 -14.47 1.50
N LEU A 56 3.79 -13.67 1.05
CA LEU A 56 4.95 -14.15 0.31
C LEU A 56 5.87 -15.04 1.16
N PHE A 57 6.16 -14.62 2.40
CA PHE A 57 6.99 -15.42 3.31
C PHE A 57 6.32 -16.73 3.73
N GLN A 58 5.01 -16.72 4.02
CA GLN A 58 4.27 -17.95 4.32
C GLN A 58 4.20 -18.93 3.14
N LYS A 59 4.28 -18.43 1.90
CA LYS A 59 4.36 -19.29 0.71
C LYS A 59 5.75 -19.92 0.56
N LYS A 60 6.81 -19.21 0.93
CA LYS A 60 8.19 -19.71 0.90
C LYS A 60 8.47 -20.78 1.96
N ASP A 61 7.85 -20.69 3.13
CA ASP A 61 8.03 -21.65 4.23
C ASP A 61 7.29 -22.98 4.01
N ARG A 62 6.31 -23.01 3.09
CA ARG A 62 5.52 -24.21 2.76
C ARG A 62 5.98 -24.94 1.50
N ASN A 63 7.14 -24.58 0.94
CA ASN A 63 7.72 -25.11 -0.28
C ASN A 63 9.13 -25.62 0.00
#